data_AF-Q4UJA9-F1
#
_entry.id   AF-Q4UJA9-F1
#
_cell.length_a   1.000
_cell.length_b   1.000
_cell.length_c   1.000
_cell.angle_alpha   90.00
_cell.angle_beta   90.00
_cell.angle_gamma   90.00
#
_symmetry.space_group_name_H-M   'P 1'
#
loop_
_entity.id
_entity.type
_entity.pdbx_description
1 polymer ?
#
loop_
_entity_poly.entity_id
_entity_poly.type
_entity_poly.pdbx_seq_one_letter_code
_entity_poly.pdbx_strand_id
1 'polypeptide(L)'
;MIRLKFLEEVDIIIAHNAAFDRPFFDKMFPEVITKVWGCSRVDIDWKAEKIESHKLEYLTYKYNFFYEGHRAVIDCRAGLHLLAQTLPITKTLVLKQLLNNCHKTRFNVWVHNAPYDSKDLLKSRGYRWSINPQANYKAWMIEVFEDTLETELTFLNSNVYKTPYNIPVQTINPCDRFMG
;
A
#
# COMPACT_ATOMS: atom_id res chain seq x y z
N MET A 1 -30.88 10.32 2.30
CA MET A 1 -30.19 11.13 3.33
C MET A 1 -29.74 10.36 4.58
N ILE A 2 -30.42 9.29 5.04
CA ILE A 2 -29.97 8.51 6.23
C ILE A 2 -28.68 7.69 6.00
N ARG A 3 -28.39 7.31 4.75
CA ARG A 3 -27.41 6.28 4.41
C ARG A 3 -25.93 6.65 4.64
N LEU A 4 -25.61 7.89 4.99
CA LEU A 4 -24.22 8.38 5.06
C LEU A 4 -23.79 8.92 6.42
N LYS A 5 -24.74 9.21 7.32
CA LYS A 5 -24.41 9.79 8.64
C LYS A 5 -23.39 8.94 9.41
N PHE A 6 -23.45 7.62 9.27
CA PHE A 6 -22.51 6.72 9.95
C PHE A 6 -21.07 6.82 9.40
N LEU A 7 -20.87 7.39 8.21
CA LEU A 7 -19.54 7.60 7.60
C LEU A 7 -18.97 9.00 7.90
N GLU A 8 -19.79 9.94 8.37
CA GLU A 8 -19.35 11.31 8.67
C GLU A 8 -18.25 11.31 9.73
N GLU A 9 -18.47 10.58 10.83
CA GLU A 9 -17.56 10.46 11.98
C GLU A 9 -16.46 9.38 11.79
N VAL A 10 -16.35 8.77 10.61
CA VAL A 10 -15.31 7.76 10.34
C VAL A 10 -14.00 8.44 9.97
N ASP A 11 -12.93 8.19 10.73
CA ASP A 11 -11.59 8.69 10.41
C ASP A 11 -10.87 7.85 9.34
N ILE A 12 -11.11 6.53 9.35
CA ILE A 12 -10.43 5.56 8.49
C ILE A 12 -11.36 4.42 8.07
N ILE A 13 -11.25 4.02 6.79
CA ILE A 13 -11.87 2.80 6.25
C ILE A 13 -10.77 1.75 6.08
N ILE A 14 -10.99 0.54 6.60
CA ILE A 14 -10.01 -0.55 6.54
C ILE A 14 -10.57 -1.72 5.75
N ALA A 15 -9.78 -2.24 4.80
CA ALA A 15 -10.09 -3.44 4.04
C ALA A 15 -8.87 -4.39 3.94
N HIS A 16 -9.13 -5.66 3.66
CA HIS A 16 -8.08 -6.59 3.25
C HIS A 16 -8.04 -6.66 1.72
N ASN A 17 -7.07 -5.97 1.12
CA ASN A 17 -6.97 -5.68 -0.33
C ASN A 17 -7.83 -4.50 -0.81
N ALA A 18 -7.69 -3.33 -0.15
CA ALA A 18 -8.41 -2.10 -0.46
C ALA A 18 -8.39 -1.65 -1.93
N ALA A 19 -7.36 -1.99 -2.71
CA ALA A 19 -7.31 -1.75 -4.16
C ALA A 19 -8.48 -2.40 -4.93
N PHE A 20 -9.05 -3.47 -4.39
CA PHE A 20 -10.25 -4.10 -4.93
C PHE A 20 -11.52 -3.42 -4.42
N ASP A 21 -11.64 -3.20 -3.11
CA ASP A 21 -12.88 -2.71 -2.50
C ASP A 21 -13.16 -1.23 -2.78
N ARG A 22 -12.12 -0.39 -2.78
CA ARG A 22 -12.28 1.06 -2.84
C ARG A 22 -12.96 1.55 -4.12
N PRO A 23 -12.62 1.09 -5.33
CA PRO A 23 -13.34 1.51 -6.54
C PRO A 23 -14.86 1.24 -6.47
N PHE A 24 -15.29 0.12 -5.86
CA PHE A 24 -16.71 -0.16 -5.66
C PHE A 24 -17.34 0.74 -4.58
N PHE A 25 -16.60 1.01 -3.50
CA PHE A 25 -17.02 1.92 -2.45
C PHE A 25 -17.23 3.34 -3.00
N ASP A 26 -16.25 3.89 -3.71
CA ASP A 26 -16.29 5.23 -4.27
C ASP A 26 -17.44 5.38 -5.29
N LYS A 27 -17.74 4.32 -6.07
CA LYS A 27 -18.92 4.28 -6.95
C LYS A 27 -20.25 4.26 -6.18
N MET A 28 -20.28 3.61 -5.01
CA MET A 28 -21.48 3.49 -4.18
C MET A 28 -21.74 4.74 -3.33
N PHE A 29 -20.66 5.45 -2.94
CA PHE A 29 -20.67 6.60 -2.04
C PHE A 29 -19.79 7.74 -2.60
N PRO A 30 -20.15 8.32 -3.75
CA PRO A 30 -19.31 9.31 -4.45
C PRO A 30 -19.08 10.59 -3.65
N GLU A 31 -19.90 10.86 -2.63
CA GLU A 31 -19.74 11.97 -1.71
C GLU A 31 -18.72 11.74 -0.56
N VAL A 32 -18.15 10.53 -0.41
CA VAL A 32 -17.26 10.13 0.70
C VAL A 32 -15.81 9.87 0.23
N ILE A 33 -15.32 10.65 -0.75
CA ILE A 33 -14.02 10.40 -1.41
C ILE A 33 -12.79 10.80 -0.58
N THR A 34 -12.95 11.54 0.52
CA THR A 34 -11.84 12.16 1.28
C THR A 34 -11.39 11.37 2.51
N LYS A 35 -11.84 10.12 2.68
CA LYS A 35 -11.47 9.29 3.84
C LYS A 35 -10.13 8.59 3.63
N VAL A 36 -9.36 8.42 4.73
CA VAL A 36 -8.13 7.64 4.71
C VAL A 36 -8.48 6.15 4.55
N TRP A 37 -7.72 5.45 3.71
CA TRP A 37 -7.87 4.01 3.51
C TRP A 37 -6.67 3.23 4.05
N GLY A 38 -6.97 2.31 4.97
CA GLY A 38 -6.03 1.31 5.47
C GLY A 38 -6.21 -0.03 4.76
N CYS A 39 -5.11 -0.68 4.45
CA CYS A 39 -5.11 -1.97 3.77
C CYS A 39 -4.22 -2.98 4.51
N SER A 40 -4.84 -3.96 5.18
CA SER A 40 -4.09 -4.97 5.94
C SER A 40 -3.20 -5.88 5.08
N ARG A 41 -3.36 -5.82 3.75
CA ARG A 41 -2.53 -6.57 2.80
C ARG A 41 -1.21 -5.87 2.44
N VAL A 42 -1.17 -4.53 2.46
CA VAL A 42 -0.01 -3.76 1.96
C VAL A 42 0.52 -2.70 2.94
N ASP A 43 -0.23 -2.37 3.98
CA ASP A 43 0.21 -1.41 5.02
C ASP A 43 0.98 -2.08 6.15
N ILE A 44 1.18 -3.38 6.07
CA ILE A 44 1.95 -4.18 7.00
C ILE A 44 3.08 -4.83 6.21
N ASP A 45 4.30 -4.71 6.71
CA ASP A 45 5.47 -5.35 6.09
C ASP A 45 5.55 -6.82 6.49
N TRP A 46 4.64 -7.61 5.92
CA TRP A 46 4.56 -9.05 6.19
C TRP A 46 5.88 -9.77 5.90
N LYS A 47 6.67 -9.27 4.93
CA LYS A 47 7.97 -9.83 4.58
C LYS A 47 8.98 -9.62 5.72
N ALA A 48 9.06 -8.42 6.30
CA ALA A 48 9.90 -8.17 7.48
C ALA A 48 9.48 -9.04 8.68
N GLU A 49 8.19 -9.39 8.75
CA GLU A 49 7.63 -10.30 9.75
C GLU A 49 7.79 -11.79 9.40
N LYS A 50 8.54 -12.13 8.35
CA LYS A 50 8.78 -13.50 7.86
C LYS A 50 7.50 -14.25 7.45
N ILE A 51 6.51 -13.53 6.92
CA ILE A 51 5.26 -14.06 6.39
C ILE A 51 5.21 -13.77 4.89
N GLU A 52 5.26 -14.82 4.07
CA GLU A 52 5.45 -14.68 2.61
C GLU A 52 4.14 -14.48 1.83
N SER A 53 3.03 -15.01 2.33
CA SER A 53 1.72 -14.89 1.68
C SER A 53 0.87 -13.86 2.41
N HIS A 54 0.27 -12.96 1.64
CA HIS A 54 -0.57 -11.89 2.17
C HIS A 54 -2.06 -12.22 2.05
N LYS A 55 -2.44 -13.47 1.72
CA LYS A 55 -3.86 -13.88 1.66
C LYS A 55 -4.45 -13.90 3.08
N LEU A 56 -5.63 -13.34 3.28
CA LEU A 56 -6.27 -13.26 4.60
C LEU A 56 -6.36 -14.62 5.32
N GLU A 57 -6.77 -15.67 4.61
CA GLU A 57 -6.83 -17.05 5.12
C GLU A 57 -5.47 -17.53 5.62
N TYR A 58 -4.38 -17.23 4.88
CA TYR A 58 -3.03 -17.62 5.28
C TYR A 58 -2.55 -16.81 6.49
N LEU A 59 -2.83 -15.50 6.50
CA LEU A 59 -2.45 -14.63 7.61
C LEU A 59 -3.14 -15.08 8.90
N THR A 60 -4.46 -15.26 8.87
CA THR A 60 -5.24 -15.74 10.03
C THR A 60 -4.86 -17.16 10.45
N TYR A 61 -4.55 -18.05 9.50
CA TYR A 61 -4.00 -19.37 9.79
C TYR A 61 -2.70 -19.29 10.63
N LYS A 62 -1.80 -18.35 10.32
CA LYS A 62 -0.56 -18.14 11.12
C LYS A 62 -0.85 -17.70 12.57
N TYR A 63 -2.05 -17.22 12.84
CA TYR A 63 -2.53 -16.87 14.18
C TYR A 63 -3.54 -17.89 14.73
N ASN A 64 -3.57 -19.11 14.20
CA ASN A 64 -4.45 -20.20 14.61
C ASN A 64 -5.96 -19.84 14.53
N PHE A 65 -6.33 -18.96 13.61
CA PHE A 65 -7.72 -18.60 13.37
C PHE A 65 -8.20 -19.12 12.01
N PHE A 66 -9.33 -19.83 12.05
CA PHE A 66 -9.90 -20.52 10.90
C PHE A 66 -11.32 -20.02 10.67
N TYR A 67 -11.69 -19.82 9.41
CA TYR A 67 -13.00 -19.34 9.03
C TYR A 67 -13.33 -19.78 7.59
N GLU A 68 -14.61 -19.75 7.24
CA GLU A 68 -15.06 -19.98 5.86
C GLU A 68 -15.09 -18.66 5.10
N GLY A 69 -14.21 -18.52 4.10
CA GLY A 69 -14.07 -17.30 3.31
C GLY A 69 -15.23 -17.02 2.35
N HIS A 70 -15.08 -15.96 1.57
CA HIS A 70 -15.99 -15.55 0.47
C HIS A 70 -17.34 -14.96 0.89
N ARG A 71 -17.52 -14.69 2.19
CA ARG A 71 -18.64 -13.91 2.70
C ARG A 71 -18.09 -12.64 3.33
N ALA A 72 -18.44 -11.49 2.77
CA ALA A 72 -17.91 -10.19 3.18
C ALA A 72 -17.91 -9.96 4.71
N VAL A 73 -19.01 -10.31 5.40
CA VAL A 73 -19.12 -10.15 6.87
C VAL A 73 -18.14 -11.08 7.61
N ILE A 74 -17.90 -12.29 7.12
CA ILE A 74 -16.95 -13.23 7.72
C ILE A 74 -15.52 -12.73 7.47
N ASP A 75 -15.22 -12.28 6.25
CA ASP A 75 -13.92 -11.68 5.91
C ASP A 75 -13.62 -10.43 6.76
N CYS A 76 -14.62 -9.58 7.02
CA CYS A 76 -14.49 -8.45 7.95
C CYS A 76 -14.14 -8.90 9.38
N ARG A 77 -14.78 -9.96 9.88
CA ARG A 77 -14.48 -10.51 11.21
C ARG A 77 -13.09 -11.14 11.28
N ALA A 78 -12.68 -11.86 10.24
CA ALA A 78 -11.34 -12.40 10.11
C ALA A 78 -10.27 -11.29 10.06
N GLY A 79 -10.54 -10.21 9.31
CA GLY A 79 -9.72 -9.01 9.29
C GLY A 79 -9.61 -8.35 10.67
N LEU A 80 -10.72 -8.19 11.40
CA LEU A 80 -10.69 -7.66 12.76
C LEU A 80 -9.88 -8.53 13.71
N HIS A 81 -10.06 -9.86 13.64
CA HIS A 81 -9.27 -10.81 14.41
C HIS A 81 -7.77 -10.63 14.13
N LEU A 82 -7.38 -10.52 12.86
CA LEU A 82 -5.99 -10.29 12.45
C LEU A 82 -5.44 -8.95 12.97
N LEU A 83 -6.21 -7.87 12.88
CA LEU A 83 -5.80 -6.53 13.32
C LEU A 83 -5.57 -6.46 14.83
N ALA A 84 -6.27 -7.29 15.61
CA ALA A 84 -6.10 -7.42 17.05
C ALA A 84 -4.85 -8.23 17.45
N GLN A 85 -4.15 -8.86 16.51
CA GLN A 85 -2.94 -9.64 16.79
C GLN A 85 -1.70 -8.77 16.96
N THR A 86 -0.64 -9.42 17.44
CA THR A 86 0.71 -8.85 17.52
C THR A 86 1.61 -9.50 16.48
N LEU A 87 2.36 -8.67 15.75
CA LEU A 87 3.30 -9.12 14.72
C LEU A 87 4.40 -10.02 15.31
N PRO A 88 4.81 -11.09 14.60
CA PRO A 88 5.64 -12.14 15.17
C PRO A 88 7.09 -11.73 15.47
N ILE A 89 7.68 -10.81 14.70
CA ILE A 89 9.08 -10.37 14.85
C ILE A 89 9.14 -9.06 15.62
N THR A 90 8.48 -8.00 15.15
CA THR A 90 8.55 -6.67 15.79
C THR A 90 7.77 -6.58 17.09
N LYS A 91 6.89 -7.54 17.39
CA LYS A 91 6.02 -7.55 18.57
C LYS A 91 5.11 -6.31 18.69
N THR A 92 4.87 -5.62 17.58
CA THR A 92 3.95 -4.49 17.52
C THR A 92 2.54 -4.97 17.14
N LEU A 93 1.49 -4.30 17.61
CA LEU A 93 0.11 -4.59 17.18
C LEU A 93 -0.02 -4.43 15.66
N VAL A 94 -0.69 -5.38 15.02
CA VAL A 94 -0.94 -5.38 13.57
C VAL A 94 -1.66 -4.09 13.16
N LEU A 95 -2.72 -3.70 13.90
CA LEU A 95 -3.43 -2.44 13.66
C LEU A 95 -2.52 -1.21 13.79
N LYS A 96 -1.57 -1.20 14.73
CA LYS A 96 -0.69 -0.04 14.93
C LYS A 96 0.21 0.20 13.72
N GLN A 97 0.79 -0.85 13.13
CA GLN A 97 1.60 -0.70 11.92
C GLN A 97 0.75 -0.23 10.73
N LEU A 98 -0.47 -0.79 10.58
CA LEU A 98 -1.41 -0.35 9.55
C LEU A 98 -1.73 1.13 9.68
N LEU A 99 -2.12 1.60 10.88
CA LEU A 99 -2.44 3.00 11.13
C LEU A 99 -1.24 3.92 10.85
N ASN A 100 -0.05 3.54 11.30
CA ASN A 100 1.16 4.31 11.00
C ASN A 100 1.39 4.46 9.48
N ASN A 101 1.16 3.41 8.71
CA ASN A 101 1.49 3.38 7.27
C ASN A 101 0.37 3.89 6.36
N CYS A 102 -0.88 3.88 6.80
CA CYS A 102 -1.99 4.37 5.99
C CYS A 102 -2.11 5.89 6.00
N HIS A 103 -1.63 6.55 7.06
CA HIS A 103 -1.58 8.01 7.18
C HIS A 103 -0.35 8.65 6.53
N LYS A 104 0.63 7.86 6.09
CA LYS A 104 1.80 8.38 5.39
C LYS A 104 1.50 8.68 3.92
N THR A 105 1.96 9.83 3.46
CA THR A 105 2.06 10.13 2.03
C THR A 105 3.07 9.19 1.38
N ARG A 106 2.73 8.72 0.19
CA ARG A 106 3.57 7.83 -0.61
C ARG A 106 3.95 8.48 -1.92
N PHE A 107 5.03 7.98 -2.49
CA PHE A 107 5.59 8.51 -3.72
C PHE A 107 5.93 7.35 -4.64
N ASN A 108 5.35 7.35 -5.84
CA ASN A 108 5.83 6.51 -6.92
C ASN A 108 6.98 7.22 -7.63
N VAL A 109 8.18 6.66 -7.50
CA VAL A 109 9.39 7.16 -8.15
C VAL A 109 9.60 6.38 -9.43
N TRP A 110 9.59 7.08 -10.57
CA TRP A 110 9.69 6.48 -11.89
C TRP A 110 11.08 6.68 -12.49
N VAL A 111 11.82 5.60 -12.72
CA VAL A 111 13.16 5.62 -13.33
C VAL A 111 13.02 5.57 -14.84
N HIS A 112 12.64 6.71 -15.42
CA HIS A 112 12.50 6.89 -16.86
C HIS A 112 13.89 6.96 -17.53
N ASN A 113 14.05 6.39 -18.73
CA ASN A 113 15.33 6.33 -19.45
C ASN A 113 16.50 5.75 -18.62
N ALA A 114 16.22 4.75 -17.77
CA ALA A 114 17.25 4.05 -17.01
C ALA A 114 18.27 3.38 -17.95
N PRO A 115 19.59 3.50 -17.70
CA PRO A 115 20.60 2.75 -18.45
C PRO A 115 20.34 1.24 -18.38
N TYR A 116 20.57 0.51 -19.47
CA TYR A 116 20.25 -0.92 -19.54
C TYR A 116 20.89 -1.74 -18.41
N ASP A 117 22.14 -1.43 -18.07
CA ASP A 117 22.93 -2.13 -17.05
C ASP A 117 22.42 -1.87 -15.61
N SER A 118 21.53 -0.89 -15.41
CA SER A 118 20.95 -0.59 -14.09
C SER A 118 19.80 -1.52 -13.71
N LYS A 119 19.33 -2.37 -14.63
CA LYS A 119 18.17 -3.26 -14.42
C LYS A 119 18.29 -4.16 -13.18
N ASP A 120 19.41 -4.86 -13.01
CA ASP A 120 19.56 -5.79 -11.89
C ASP A 120 19.75 -5.07 -10.55
N LEU A 121 20.39 -3.89 -10.59
CA LEU A 121 20.47 -2.98 -9.45
C LEU A 121 19.08 -2.51 -9.02
N LEU A 122 18.26 -2.03 -9.96
CA LEU A 122 16.89 -1.58 -9.70
C LEU A 122 16.02 -2.74 -9.16
N LYS A 123 16.09 -3.92 -9.77
CA LYS A 123 15.36 -5.11 -9.29
C LYS A 123 15.74 -5.48 -7.86
N SER A 124 17.04 -5.50 -7.54
CA SER A 124 17.50 -5.89 -6.20
C SER A 124 17.03 -4.91 -5.11
N ARG A 125 16.80 -3.65 -5.46
CA ARG A 125 16.21 -2.63 -4.59
C ARG A 125 14.67 -2.67 -4.51
N GLY A 126 14.02 -3.55 -5.28
CA GLY A 126 12.58 -3.74 -5.24
C GLY A 126 11.79 -2.94 -6.29
N TYR A 127 12.47 -2.27 -7.23
CA TYR A 127 11.79 -1.65 -8.37
C TYR A 127 11.10 -2.71 -9.23
N ARG A 128 9.95 -2.34 -9.79
CA ARG A 128 9.15 -3.17 -10.68
C ARG A 128 8.94 -2.47 -12.01
N TRP A 129 9.00 -3.23 -13.10
CA TRP A 129 8.65 -2.71 -14.42
C TRP A 129 7.14 -2.44 -14.47
N SER A 130 6.73 -1.19 -14.68
CA SER A 130 5.34 -0.73 -14.57
C SER A 130 4.99 0.29 -15.66
N ILE A 131 3.69 0.49 -15.88
CA ILE A 131 3.14 1.50 -16.80
C ILE A 131 2.73 2.70 -15.97
N ASN A 132 3.21 3.90 -16.31
CA ASN A 132 2.76 5.13 -15.69
C ASN A 132 1.31 5.41 -16.12
N PRO A 133 0.34 5.50 -15.18
CA PRO A 133 -1.08 5.61 -15.53
C PRO A 133 -1.43 6.97 -16.13
N GLN A 134 -0.66 8.02 -15.86
CA GLN A 134 -0.93 9.39 -16.31
C GLN A 134 -0.26 9.70 -17.67
N ALA A 135 0.95 9.20 -17.89
CA ALA A 135 1.77 9.51 -19.05
C ALA A 135 1.96 8.33 -20.03
N ASN A 136 1.42 7.15 -19.70
CA ASN A 136 1.38 5.94 -20.55
C ASN A 136 2.75 5.45 -21.09
N TYR A 137 3.85 5.74 -20.38
CA TYR A 137 5.16 5.15 -20.66
C TYR A 137 5.46 3.98 -19.72
N LYS A 138 6.40 3.11 -20.11
CA LYS A 138 6.90 2.03 -19.26
C LYS A 138 8.22 2.42 -18.63
N ALA A 139 8.36 2.19 -17.32
CA ALA A 139 9.61 2.43 -16.59
C ALA A 139 9.70 1.54 -15.35
N TRP A 140 10.88 1.53 -14.72
CA TRP A 140 11.03 0.97 -13.38
C TRP A 140 10.38 1.91 -12.36
N MET A 141 9.60 1.34 -11.45
CA MET A 141 8.89 2.09 -10.42
C MET A 141 9.08 1.45 -9.05
N ILE A 142 9.26 2.29 -8.04
CA ILE A 142 9.17 1.91 -6.62
C ILE A 142 8.23 2.87 -5.90
N GLU A 143 7.46 2.33 -4.96
CA GLU A 143 6.69 3.13 -4.01
C GLU A 143 7.54 3.33 -2.76
N VAL A 144 7.73 4.57 -2.34
CA VAL A 144 8.45 4.95 -1.11
C VAL A 144 7.61 5.88 -0.25
N PHE A 145 7.96 5.98 1.02
CA PHE A 145 7.35 6.93 1.94
C PHE A 145 8.12 8.26 1.94
N GLU A 146 7.50 9.30 2.50
CA GLU A 146 8.10 10.63 2.63
C GLU A 146 9.49 10.61 3.29
N ASP A 147 9.66 9.81 4.33
CA ASP A 147 10.91 9.64 5.08
C ASP A 147 12.05 8.99 4.27
N THR A 148 11.75 8.35 3.13
CA THR A 148 12.72 7.62 2.31
C THR A 148 12.89 8.21 0.90
N LEU A 149 12.03 9.15 0.50
CA LEU A 149 12.02 9.74 -0.83
C LEU A 149 13.36 10.40 -1.20
N GLU A 150 13.87 11.31 -0.37
CA GLU A 150 15.11 12.05 -0.67
C GLU A 150 16.32 11.12 -0.78
N THR A 151 16.37 10.10 0.08
CA THR A 151 17.42 9.07 0.05
C THR A 151 17.39 8.30 -1.27
N GLU A 152 16.19 7.93 -1.75
CA GLU A 152 16.06 7.19 -3.01
C GLU A 152 16.39 8.06 -4.23
N LEU A 153 15.97 9.34 -4.24
CA LEU A 153 16.31 10.27 -5.32
C LEU A 153 17.82 10.51 -5.41
N THR A 154 18.49 10.64 -4.26
CA THR A 154 19.96 10.78 -4.18
C THR A 154 20.65 9.53 -4.70
N PHE A 155 20.15 8.34 -4.32
CA PHE A 155 20.66 7.07 -4.82
C PHE A 155 20.57 6.97 -6.35
N LEU A 156 19.41 7.30 -6.93
CA LEU A 156 19.18 7.22 -8.38
C LEU A 156 20.10 8.18 -9.15
N ASN A 157 20.24 9.42 -8.70
CA ASN A 157 21.16 10.38 -9.33
C ASN A 157 22.61 9.91 -9.28
N SER A 158 23.05 9.34 -8.15
CA SER A 158 24.45 8.95 -7.95
C SER A 158 24.82 7.62 -8.63
N ASN A 159 23.92 6.63 -8.58
CA ASN A 159 24.24 5.24 -8.94
C ASN A 159 23.62 4.80 -10.27
N VAL A 160 22.49 5.40 -10.66
CA VAL A 160 21.77 5.03 -11.89
C VAL A 160 22.08 6.02 -13.01
N TYR A 161 21.77 7.30 -12.82
CA TYR A 161 21.95 8.32 -13.86
C TYR A 161 23.38 8.86 -13.92
N LYS A 162 24.08 8.92 -12.79
CA LYS A 162 25.44 9.48 -12.63
C LYS A 162 25.54 10.97 -13.02
N THR A 163 24.41 11.63 -13.22
CA THR A 163 24.25 13.05 -13.53
C THR A 163 22.93 13.53 -12.90
N PRO A 164 22.78 14.85 -12.63
CA PRO A 164 21.50 15.39 -12.18
C PRO A 164 20.41 15.10 -13.21
N TYR A 165 19.46 14.25 -12.84
CA TYR A 165 18.29 13.89 -13.64
C TYR A 165 17.02 14.32 -12.91
N ASN A 166 16.09 14.92 -13.65
CA ASN A 166 14.77 15.24 -13.11
C ASN A 166 13.91 13.97 -13.09
N ILE A 167 13.97 13.24 -11.98
CA ILE A 167 13.29 11.95 -11.80
C ILE A 167 11.80 12.22 -11.58
N PRO A 168 10.90 11.68 -12.41
CA PRO A 168 9.47 11.83 -12.21
C PRO A 168 9.01 11.19 -10.90
N VAL A 169 8.33 11.98 -10.06
CA VAL A 169 7.74 11.55 -8.79
C VAL A 169 6.25 11.84 -8.82
N GLN A 170 5.44 10.83 -8.50
CA GLN A 170 4.00 10.97 -8.34
C GLN A 170 3.65 10.84 -6.86
N THR A 171 3.09 11.91 -6.29
CA THR A 171 2.58 11.93 -4.92
C THR A 171 1.25 11.19 -4.82
N ILE A 172 1.08 10.40 -3.77
CA ILE A 172 -0.14 9.70 -3.42
C ILE A 172 -0.46 10.06 -1.96
N ASN A 173 -1.45 10.93 -1.77
CA ASN A 173 -1.89 11.30 -0.44
C ASN A 173 -2.66 10.14 0.22
N PRO A 174 -2.70 10.05 1.56
CA PRO A 174 -3.46 9.03 2.30
C PRO A 174 -4.90 8.85 1.82
N CYS A 175 -5.58 9.95 1.48
CA CYS A 175 -6.95 9.95 1.02
C CYS A 175 -7.09 9.50 -0.44
N ASP A 176 -6.06 9.59 -1.28
CA ASP A 176 -6.13 9.21 -2.72
C ASP A 176 -5.83 7.71 -2.94
N ARG A 177 -5.46 7.02 -1.87
CA ARG A 177 -4.70 5.77 -1.88
C ARG A 177 -5.22 4.54 -2.59
N PHE A 178 -6.43 4.36 -3.06
CA PHE A 178 -6.79 3.14 -3.81
C PHE A 178 -7.88 3.47 -4.83
N MET A 179 -7.91 4.74 -5.23
CA MET A 179 -8.89 5.27 -6.17
C MET A 179 -8.72 4.54 -7.52
N GLY A 180 -9.86 4.25 -8.16
CA GLY A 180 -9.94 3.58 -9.46
C GLY A 180 -9.86 4.53 -10.63
#